data_AF-A0A4P0YCX6-F1
#
_entry.id   AF-A0A4P0YCX6-F1
#
_cell.length_a   1.000
_cell.length_b   1.000
_cell.length_c   1.000
_cell.angle_alpha   90.00
_cell.angle_beta   90.00
_cell.angle_gamma   90.00
#
_symmetry.space_group_name_H-M   'P 1'
#
loop_
_entity.id
_entity.type
_entity.pdbx_description
1 polymer ?
#
loop_
_entity_poly.entity_id
_entity_poly.type
_entity_poly.pdbx_seq_one_letter_code
_entity_poly.pdbx_strand_id
1 'polypeptide(L)'
;MSDLLAGRNGLGDFHALVACGGFSYGDVLGAGEGWAKSILFNERVRDEFATFFHRPQTLALGVCNGCQMMSNLRELIPGSDLWPRFVRNQSDRFEARFSLVEVTQAHPCCWKAWLAHGCRLRSPTAKVRWKCATARIWPSWRAKVWWRCASWITSAK
;
A
#
# COMPACT_ATOMS: atom_id res chain seq x y z
N MET A 1 4.34 -9.05 13.30
CA MET A 1 3.97 -10.30 12.59
C MET A 1 4.11 -11.52 13.47
N SER A 2 5.25 -11.74 14.14
CA SER A 2 5.41 -12.84 15.10
C SER A 2 4.32 -12.86 16.18
N ASP A 3 3.91 -11.70 16.69
CA ASP A 3 2.82 -11.61 17.69
C ASP A 3 1.47 -12.03 17.12
N LEU A 4 1.14 -11.59 15.90
CA LEU A 4 -0.08 -12.01 15.22
C LEU A 4 -0.04 -13.52 14.93
N LEU A 5 1.10 -14.07 14.49
CA LEU A 5 1.29 -15.50 14.21
C LEU A 5 1.26 -16.36 15.48
N ALA A 6 1.73 -15.84 16.61
CA ALA A 6 1.69 -16.50 17.90
C ALA A 6 0.35 -16.29 18.66
N GLY A 7 -0.56 -15.46 18.12
CA GLY A 7 -1.83 -15.14 18.76
C GLY A 7 -1.70 -14.26 20.02
N ARG A 8 -0.57 -13.56 20.19
CA ARG A 8 -0.36 -12.66 21.33
C ARG A 8 -1.18 -11.38 21.22
N ASN A 9 -1.36 -10.89 20.00
CA ASN A 9 -2.15 -9.70 19.68
C ASN A 9 -3.17 -10.06 18.60
N GLY A 10 -4.33 -9.40 18.63
CA GLY A 10 -5.37 -9.50 17.61
C GLY A 10 -5.67 -8.15 16.94
N LEU A 11 -5.98 -8.14 15.64
CA LEU A 11 -6.38 -6.93 14.89
C LEU A 11 -7.80 -6.45 15.22
N GLY A 12 -8.59 -7.26 15.94
CA GLY A 12 -9.95 -6.91 16.37
C GLY A 12 -10.00 -5.64 17.21
N ASP A 13 -9.02 -5.44 18.09
CA ASP A 13 -8.96 -4.34 19.04
C ASP A 13 -8.48 -3.02 18.42
N PHE A 14 -8.05 -3.05 17.16
CA PHE A 14 -7.49 -1.89 16.48
C PHE A 14 -8.49 -1.29 15.50
N HIS A 15 -8.52 0.04 15.44
CA HIS A 15 -9.23 0.82 14.42
C HIS A 15 -8.31 1.32 13.31
N ALA A 16 -7.00 1.31 13.55
CA ALA A 16 -6.01 1.76 12.59
C ALA A 16 -4.83 0.77 12.51
N LEU A 17 -4.34 0.52 11.31
CA LEU A 17 -3.17 -0.31 11.04
C LEU A 17 -2.23 0.40 10.07
N VAL A 18 -0.94 0.42 10.38
CA VAL A 18 0.09 0.97 9.49
C VAL A 18 1.09 -0.11 9.15
N ALA A 19 1.21 -0.45 7.86
CA ALA A 19 2.25 -1.27 7.31
C ALA A 19 3.46 -0.39 6.95
N CYS A 20 4.52 -0.53 7.75
CA CYS A 20 5.73 0.29 7.65
C CYS A 20 6.61 -0.05 6.44
N GLY A 21 7.52 0.88 6.11
CA GLY A 21 8.57 0.66 5.12
C GLY A 21 9.72 -0.22 5.62
N GLY A 22 10.61 -0.62 4.71
CA GLY A 22 11.77 -1.45 5.02
C GLY A 22 12.09 -2.46 3.90
N PHE A 23 12.73 -3.57 4.29
CA PHE A 23 13.13 -4.67 3.42
C PHE A 23 12.70 -6.00 4.04
N SER A 24 11.38 -6.23 4.11
CA SER A 24 10.88 -7.45 4.73
C SER A 24 11.42 -8.68 3.99
N TYR A 25 11.98 -9.62 4.74
CA TYR A 25 12.67 -10.82 4.22
C TYR A 25 13.78 -10.50 3.21
N GLY A 26 14.45 -9.34 3.35
CA GLY A 26 15.50 -8.92 2.42
C GLY A 26 14.99 -8.71 1.00
N ASP A 27 13.68 -8.52 0.83
CA ASP A 27 13.05 -8.33 -0.48
C ASP A 27 13.21 -9.54 -1.43
N VAL A 28 13.60 -10.69 -0.87
CA VAL A 28 13.78 -11.98 -1.55
C VAL A 28 12.42 -12.53 -1.99
N LEU A 29 12.37 -13.13 -3.18
CA LEU A 29 11.15 -13.57 -3.89
C LEU A 29 10.22 -12.43 -4.36
N GLY A 30 10.73 -11.20 -4.36
CA GLY A 30 9.94 -10.01 -4.65
C GLY A 30 9.53 -9.34 -3.36
N ALA A 31 9.70 -8.04 -3.33
CA ALA A 31 9.57 -7.33 -2.08
C ALA A 31 8.12 -7.22 -1.59
N GLY A 32 7.92 -7.26 -0.28
CA GLY A 32 6.59 -7.38 0.31
C GLY A 32 5.86 -8.70 -0.04
N GLU A 33 6.37 -9.55 -0.93
CA GLU A 33 5.76 -10.86 -1.27
C GLU A 33 5.89 -11.82 -0.12
N GLY A 34 7.08 -11.98 0.46
CA GLY A 34 7.28 -12.86 1.61
C GLY A 34 6.40 -12.47 2.80
N TRP A 35 6.21 -11.17 3.01
CA TRP A 35 5.32 -10.65 4.05
C TRP A 35 3.83 -10.87 3.71
N ALA A 36 3.39 -10.58 2.49
CA ALA A 36 2.01 -10.84 2.10
C ALA A 36 1.69 -12.34 2.12
N LYS A 37 2.57 -13.19 1.59
CA LYS A 37 2.37 -14.65 1.55
C LYS A 37 2.39 -15.28 2.92
N SER A 38 3.18 -14.77 3.88
CA SER A 38 3.13 -15.28 5.26
C SER A 38 1.79 -14.98 5.95
N ILE A 39 1.08 -13.93 5.52
CA ILE A 39 -0.31 -13.66 5.92
C ILE A 39 -1.26 -14.60 5.17
N LEU A 40 -1.17 -14.66 3.84
CA LEU A 40 -2.10 -15.43 3.01
C LEU A 40 -2.06 -16.95 3.26
N PHE A 41 -0.89 -17.50 3.57
CA PHE A 41 -0.72 -18.93 3.81
C PHE A 41 -0.96 -19.36 5.25
N ASN A 42 -1.25 -18.41 6.14
CA ASN A 42 -1.69 -18.72 7.50
C ASN A 42 -3.19 -18.37 7.60
N GLU A 43 -4.06 -19.37 7.53
CA GLU A 43 -5.52 -19.17 7.49
C GLU A 43 -6.03 -18.27 8.61
N ARG A 44 -5.57 -18.48 9.85
CA ARG A 44 -5.98 -17.65 10.99
C ARG A 44 -5.62 -16.18 10.80
N VAL A 45 -4.37 -15.90 10.43
CA VAL A 45 -3.92 -14.52 10.25
C VAL A 45 -4.55 -13.90 9.00
N ARG A 46 -4.74 -14.68 7.92
CA ARG A 46 -5.47 -14.26 6.72
C ARG A 46 -6.87 -13.76 7.07
N ASP A 47 -7.63 -14.53 7.83
CA ASP A 47 -8.99 -14.20 8.24
C ASP A 47 -9.03 -12.97 9.15
N GLU A 48 -8.01 -12.81 9.99
CA GLU A 48 -7.87 -11.66 10.87
C GLU A 48 -7.66 -10.35 10.08
N PHE A 49 -6.80 -10.39 9.06
CA PHE A 49 -6.60 -9.27 8.13
C PHE A 49 -7.84 -9.00 7.29
N ALA A 50 -8.47 -10.02 6.74
CA ALA A 50 -9.71 -9.88 5.96
C ALA A 50 -10.81 -9.22 6.82
N THR A 51 -11.00 -9.71 8.05
CA THR A 51 -11.96 -9.12 9.00
C THR A 51 -11.63 -7.67 9.29
N PHE A 52 -10.35 -7.33 9.52
CA PHE A 52 -9.93 -5.95 9.72
C PHE A 52 -10.28 -5.04 8.54
N PHE A 53 -10.01 -5.46 7.30
CA PHE A 53 -10.28 -4.66 6.10
C PHE A 53 -11.78 -4.53 5.76
N HIS A 54 -12.60 -5.49 6.16
CA HIS A 54 -14.05 -5.46 5.91
C HIS A 54 -14.85 -4.65 6.94
N ARG A 55 -14.26 -4.33 8.10
CA ARG A 55 -14.91 -3.50 9.14
C ARG A 55 -15.18 -2.07 8.62
N PRO A 56 -16.34 -1.48 8.93
CA PRO A 56 -16.77 -0.22 8.32
C PRO A 56 -15.99 1.03 8.75
N GLN A 57 -15.24 0.95 9.86
CA GLN A 57 -14.59 2.09 10.52
C GLN A 57 -13.10 1.84 10.78
N THR A 58 -12.46 0.98 9.96
CA THR A 58 -11.03 0.72 10.04
C THR A 58 -10.26 1.55 9.02
N LEU A 59 -9.06 1.94 9.39
CA LEU A 59 -8.11 2.66 8.54
C LEU A 59 -6.83 1.84 8.41
N ALA A 60 -6.42 1.54 7.19
CA ALA A 60 -5.11 0.97 6.91
C ALA A 60 -4.21 2.03 6.28
N LEU A 61 -2.88 1.95 6.46
CA LEU A 61 -1.89 2.74 5.73
C LEU A 61 -0.65 1.92 5.37
N GLY A 62 -0.32 1.84 4.08
CA GLY A 62 0.90 1.19 3.61
C GLY A 62 1.93 2.18 3.11
N VAL A 63 3.16 2.12 3.64
CA VAL A 63 4.27 2.99 3.23
C VAL A 63 5.43 2.14 2.69
N CYS A 64 5.92 2.45 1.49
CA CYS A 64 7.02 1.72 0.83
C CYS A 64 6.79 0.19 0.84
N ASN A 65 7.55 -0.57 1.63
CA ASN A 65 7.39 -2.02 1.80
C ASN A 65 5.97 -2.44 2.20
N GLY A 66 5.34 -1.69 3.11
CA GLY A 66 3.96 -1.92 3.48
C GLY A 66 2.96 -1.67 2.35
N CYS A 67 3.21 -0.67 1.49
CA CYS A 67 2.37 -0.45 0.31
C CYS A 67 2.43 -1.64 -0.66
N GLN A 68 3.61 -2.24 -0.78
CA GLN A 68 3.82 -3.38 -1.65
C GLN A 68 3.22 -4.65 -1.07
N MET A 69 3.39 -4.90 0.23
CA MET A 69 2.70 -5.99 0.93
C MET A 69 1.19 -5.87 0.75
N MET A 70 0.60 -4.69 0.98
CA MET A 70 -0.84 -4.47 0.81
C MET A 70 -1.30 -4.68 -0.65
N SER A 71 -0.49 -4.31 -1.65
CA SER A 71 -0.81 -4.58 -3.06
C SER A 71 -0.90 -6.08 -3.38
N ASN A 72 -0.13 -6.89 -2.66
CA ASN A 72 -0.15 -8.35 -2.78
C ASN A 72 -1.29 -8.99 -1.96
N LEU A 73 -1.83 -8.28 -0.96
CA LEU A 73 -3.02 -8.69 -0.20
C LEU A 73 -4.35 -8.21 -0.82
N ARG A 74 -4.35 -7.79 -2.09
CA ARG A 74 -5.55 -7.25 -2.76
C ARG A 74 -6.79 -8.14 -2.63
N GLU A 75 -6.63 -9.46 -2.61
CA GLU A 75 -7.77 -10.39 -2.45
C GLU A 75 -8.52 -10.25 -1.11
N LEU A 76 -7.87 -9.68 -0.08
CA LEU A 76 -8.46 -9.45 1.24
C LEU A 76 -9.00 -8.03 1.43
N ILE A 77 -8.75 -7.12 0.46
CA ILE A 77 -9.02 -5.68 0.60
C ILE A 77 -10.17 -5.30 -0.34
N PRO A 78 -11.34 -4.89 0.20
CA PRO A 78 -12.46 -4.42 -0.61
C PRO A 78 -12.09 -3.25 -1.52
N GLY A 79 -12.48 -3.31 -2.80
CA GLY A 79 -12.27 -2.22 -3.77
C GLY A 79 -10.84 -2.12 -4.31
N SER A 80 -10.01 -3.16 -4.12
CA SER A 80 -8.60 -3.17 -4.55
C SER A 80 -8.34 -3.89 -5.89
N ASP A 81 -9.39 -4.27 -6.62
CA ASP A 81 -9.27 -5.03 -7.88
C ASP A 81 -8.37 -4.35 -8.93
N LEU A 82 -8.40 -3.02 -8.96
CA LEU A 82 -7.62 -2.18 -9.88
C LEU A 82 -6.25 -1.79 -9.32
N TRP A 83 -5.82 -2.36 -8.19
CA TRP A 83 -4.53 -2.01 -7.61
C TRP A 83 -3.40 -2.59 -8.46
N PRO A 84 -2.40 -1.76 -8.80
CA PRO A 84 -1.26 -2.22 -9.57
C PRO A 84 -0.30 -3.03 -8.71
N ARG A 85 0.59 -3.76 -9.38
CA ARG A 85 1.75 -4.40 -8.76
C ARG A 85 2.98 -3.52 -8.86
N PHE A 86 3.86 -3.59 -7.86
CA PHE A 86 5.16 -2.91 -7.85
C PHE A 86 6.27 -3.86 -8.36
N VAL A 87 6.70 -3.68 -9.62
CA VAL A 87 7.68 -4.48 -10.41
C VAL A 87 8.98 -3.71 -10.73
N ARG A 88 10.18 -4.26 -10.94
CA ARG A 88 11.50 -3.56 -10.84
C ARG A 88 11.60 -2.17 -11.50
N ASN A 89 12.41 -1.29 -10.91
CA ASN A 89 12.62 0.07 -11.44
C ASN A 89 13.16 -0.02 -12.87
N GLN A 90 12.77 0.92 -13.74
CA GLN A 90 13.31 0.97 -15.11
C GLN A 90 14.82 1.24 -15.12
N SER A 91 15.32 2.00 -14.14
CA SER A 91 16.75 2.29 -13.97
C SER A 91 17.55 1.07 -13.49
N ASP A 92 16.89 -0.01 -13.09
CA ASP A 92 17.49 -1.21 -12.50
C ASP A 92 18.32 -0.96 -11.22
N ARG A 93 18.16 0.21 -10.60
CA ARG A 93 18.90 0.64 -9.41
C ARG A 93 17.98 1.02 -8.26
N PHE A 94 18.56 1.02 -7.06
CA PHE A 94 18.00 1.69 -5.90
C PHE A 94 17.95 3.21 -6.14
N GLU A 95 16.82 3.85 -5.80
CA GLU A 95 16.69 5.30 -5.88
C GLU A 95 16.37 5.88 -4.51
N ALA A 96 17.34 6.60 -3.95
CA ALA A 96 17.16 7.47 -2.80
C ALA A 96 17.13 8.92 -3.31
N ARG A 97 15.94 9.51 -3.39
CA ARG A 97 15.71 10.84 -3.96
C ARG A 97 14.81 11.66 -3.05
N PHE A 98 14.98 12.98 -3.12
CA PHE A 98 13.99 13.91 -2.61
C PHE A 98 13.13 14.38 -3.78
N SER A 99 12.04 13.66 -4.01
CA SER A 99 11.20 13.85 -5.20
C SER A 99 10.06 14.81 -4.92
N LEU A 100 9.76 15.66 -5.91
CA LEU A 100 8.56 16.48 -5.90
C LEU A 100 7.36 15.61 -6.32
N VAL A 101 6.31 15.63 -5.52
CA VAL A 101 5.07 14.89 -5.78
C VAL A 101 3.87 15.82 -5.71
N GLU A 102 2.82 15.47 -6.47
CA GLU A 102 1.57 16.22 -6.51
C GLU A 102 0.42 15.36 -5.95
N VAL A 103 -0.42 15.97 -5.11
CA VAL A 103 -1.60 15.32 -4.54
C VAL A 103 -2.80 15.50 -5.48
N THR A 104 -3.20 14.44 -6.18
CA THR A 104 -4.28 14.48 -7.18
C THR A 104 -5.68 14.33 -6.57
N GLN A 105 -6.70 14.91 -7.21
CA GLN A 105 -8.10 14.92 -6.74
C GLN A 105 -8.87 13.62 -7.01
N ALA A 106 -8.41 12.78 -7.94
CA ALA A 106 -9.22 11.74 -8.61
C ALA A 106 -9.87 10.65 -7.74
N HIS A 107 -9.57 10.54 -6.44
CA HIS A 107 -10.14 9.51 -5.56
C HIS A 107 -10.46 10.03 -4.16
N PRO A 108 -11.57 9.62 -3.53
CA PRO A 108 -11.80 9.91 -2.13
C PRO A 108 -10.68 9.22 -1.33
N CYS A 109 -9.99 9.93 -0.44
CA CYS A 109 -9.21 9.27 0.60
C CYS A 109 -9.25 10.07 1.89
N CYS A 110 -9.51 9.42 3.03
CA CYS A 110 -9.68 10.06 4.33
C CYS A 110 -8.41 10.82 4.77
N TRP A 111 -7.23 10.35 4.36
CA TRP A 111 -5.94 11.00 4.63
C TRP A 111 -5.76 12.33 3.88
N LYS A 112 -6.60 12.66 2.88
CA LYS A 112 -6.52 13.97 2.18
C LYS A 112 -6.87 15.13 3.10
N ALA A 113 -7.70 14.92 4.12
CA ALA A 113 -7.99 15.98 5.09
C ALA A 113 -6.71 16.52 5.77
N TRP A 114 -5.64 15.74 5.79
CA TRP A 114 -4.33 16.10 6.34
C TRP A 114 -3.35 16.68 5.30
N LEU A 115 -3.67 16.61 4.01
CA LEU A 115 -2.80 17.04 2.91
C LEU A 115 -3.53 18.10 2.08
N ALA A 116 -3.03 19.33 2.10
CA ALA A 116 -3.60 20.43 1.32
C ALA A 116 -3.70 20.07 -0.18
N HIS A 117 -4.91 20.12 -0.72
CA HIS A 117 -5.21 19.78 -2.11
C HIS A 117 -4.44 20.70 -3.08
N GLY A 118 -3.82 20.13 -4.11
CA GLY A 118 -3.05 20.90 -5.09
C GLY A 118 -1.65 21.33 -4.62
N CYS A 119 -1.24 20.96 -3.39
CA CYS A 119 0.12 21.21 -2.95
C CYS A 119 1.11 20.27 -3.62
N ARG A 120 2.19 20.86 -4.15
CA ARG A 120 3.41 20.14 -4.52
C ARG A 120 4.26 19.98 -3.27
N LEU A 121 4.46 18.74 -2.84
CA LEU A 121 5.22 18.41 -1.65
C LEU A 121 6.54 17.78 -2.06
N ARG A 122 7.63 18.15 -1.39
CA ARG A 122 8.87 17.38 -1.51
C ARG A 122 8.80 16.23 -0.52
N SER A 123 8.97 15.01 -1.01
CA SER A 123 8.91 13.80 -0.21
C SER A 123 10.25 13.07 -0.26
N PRO A 124 10.80 12.65 0.89
CA PRO A 124 11.94 11.73 0.90
C PRO A 124 11.46 10.38 0.38
N THR A 125 11.85 10.08 -0.85
CA THR A 125 11.63 8.78 -1.48
C THR A 125 12.89 7.94 -1.34
N ALA A 126 12.92 7.08 -0.34
CA ALA A 126 13.88 5.98 -0.27
C ALA A 126 13.18 4.72 -0.77
N LYS A 127 13.39 4.37 -2.04
CA LYS A 127 12.76 3.20 -2.67
C LYS A 127 13.82 2.33 -3.33
N VAL A 128 14.10 1.13 -2.80
CA VAL A 128 14.63 0.01 -3.61
C VAL A 128 13.43 -0.51 -4.38
N ARG A 129 12.75 0.33 -5.19
CA ARG A 129 11.44 -0.12 -5.61
C ARG A 129 10.76 0.35 -6.90
N TRP A 130 10.87 -0.56 -7.85
CA TRP A 130 9.79 -1.23 -8.54
C TRP A 130 8.59 -0.33 -9.03
N LYS A 131 8.54 -0.04 -10.35
CA LYS A 131 7.44 0.52 -11.18
C LYS A 131 6.07 -0.16 -10.99
N CYS A 132 5.00 0.61 -11.11
CA CYS A 132 3.62 0.13 -11.22
C CYS A 132 3.34 -0.56 -12.58
N ALA A 133 2.97 -1.85 -12.61
CA ALA A 133 2.58 -2.57 -13.82
C ALA A 133 1.06 -2.60 -13.98
N THR A 134 0.54 -2.00 -15.06
CA THR A 134 -0.88 -1.82 -15.49
C THR A 134 -1.63 -0.61 -14.92
N ALA A 135 -1.95 0.35 -15.80
CA ALA A 135 -2.96 1.38 -15.58
C ALA A 135 -3.63 1.74 -16.92
N ARG A 136 -4.85 1.23 -17.16
CA ARG A 136 -5.77 1.74 -18.20
C ARG A 136 -6.88 2.52 -17.49
N ILE A 137 -7.23 3.67 -18.04
CA ILE A 137 -8.12 4.68 -17.45
C ILE A 137 -9.52 4.51 -18.04
N TRP A 138 -10.56 4.29 -17.22
CA TRP A 138 -11.96 4.60 -17.57
C TRP A 138 -12.74 5.02 -16.29
N PRO A 139 -13.72 5.94 -16.38
CA PRO A 139 -14.38 6.53 -15.22
C PRO A 139 -15.74 5.88 -14.92
N SER A 140 -16.01 5.54 -13.66
CA SER A 140 -17.26 5.82 -12.90
C SER A 140 -17.48 4.84 -11.73
N TRP A 141 -18.14 5.38 -10.69
CA TRP A 141 -18.80 4.72 -9.54
C TRP A 141 -18.08 4.55 -8.19
N ARG A 142 -18.94 4.45 -7.16
CA ARG A 142 -18.86 5.07 -5.81
C ARG A 142 -18.25 4.15 -4.73
N ALA A 143 -17.70 4.84 -3.72
CA ALA A 143 -17.46 4.45 -2.32
C ALA A 143 -16.16 3.70 -1.93
N LYS A 144 -15.62 4.17 -0.79
CA LYS A 144 -14.52 3.70 0.07
C LYS A 144 -13.09 3.82 -0.48
N VAL A 145 -12.61 5.06 -0.45
CA VAL A 145 -11.35 5.47 0.18
C VAL A 145 -10.24 4.42 0.24
N TRP A 146 -9.32 4.46 -0.73
CA TRP A 146 -7.87 4.43 -0.46
C TRP A 146 -6.97 4.71 -1.68
N TRP A 147 -5.78 5.24 -1.38
CA TRP A 147 -4.72 5.70 -2.29
C TRP A 147 -4.48 4.73 -3.46
N ARG A 148 -4.58 5.21 -4.71
CA ARG A 148 -3.82 4.61 -5.83
C ARG A 148 -2.33 4.76 -5.52
N CYS A 149 -1.78 3.78 -4.79
CA CYS A 149 -0.38 3.37 -4.76
C CYS A 149 0.64 4.51 -4.86
N ALA A 150 1.01 5.15 -3.73
CA ALA A 150 2.26 5.89 -3.40
C ALA A 150 3.16 6.51 -4.50
N SER A 151 2.65 6.78 -5.71
CA SER A 151 3.42 7.11 -6.92
C SER A 151 2.47 7.36 -8.11
N TRP A 152 1.73 8.46 -8.09
CA TRP A 152 1.55 9.24 -9.32
C TRP A 152 2.64 10.31 -9.30
N ILE A 153 3.85 9.93 -9.73
CA ILE A 153 4.83 10.89 -10.24
C ILE A 153 4.51 10.99 -11.73
N THR A 154 3.56 11.84 -12.09
CA THR A 154 3.55 12.37 -13.45
C THR A 154 4.68 13.38 -13.51
N SER A 155 5.78 12.99 -14.14
CA SER A 155 6.73 13.96 -14.67
C SER A 155 5.96 14.78 -15.71
N ALA A 156 5.50 15.98 -15.33
CA ALA A 156 5.23 17.01 -16.30
C ALA A 156 6.58 17.40 -16.92
N LYS A 157 6.61 17.49 -18.25
CA LYS A 157 7.64 18.28 -18.95
C LYS A 157 7.56 19.73 -18.49
#